data_AF-A0A3L0W9W7-F1
#
_entry.id   AF-A0A3L0W9W7-F1
#
_cell.length_a   1.000
_cell.length_b   1.000
_cell.length_c   1.000
_cell.angle_alpha   90.00
_cell.angle_beta   90.00
_cell.angle_gamma   90.00
#
_symmetry.space_group_name_H-M   'P 1'
#
loop_
_entity.id
_entity.type
_entity.pdbx_description
1 polymer ?
#
loop_
_entity_poly.entity_id
_entity_poly.type
_entity_poly.pdbx_seq_one_letter_code
_entity_poly.pdbx_strand_id
1 'polypeptide(L)'
;GSNNHTNKLCYGHVHKDLWLGYSNRTDMVELQLNDENGLLIRSEVAARSLAVALREGLAHVLGIENTELGVTTQQTTDANNATGYSIFIYDNNAGGAGYAVQLIDLWGDVFDYAAKLLDCECDKCCHHCLLGYDSQHYVSKLDRLSALPLMTPGRIQRLKLAPEFHHFGPQSRVETFPLMSRLSQRLSSGVFHSCSLVLGGDPEVWDFASWPLLNDLMHFVSVGGMVEIMLTVPSSKLPDRIRHQLAALAAMPGARIVIQSLSAAPRTSQQGYWLAQLVGEQTMQWAASKDVVCEPGKQWGFSALTPVVTTSKSIPAGHEGTRMTADELLPAIPAGAVRINLADQLDGPLAGFGSRFWTLITRHSSVWKKAFTKKRQIVRVQYSDRYLHSPFTARLLGELLTELVEQGIADQAALQINVKKLDFNTPQHDALYNSWQSEADRQAAITMLLEEGYVGPSWQGSIDLNSGDKSATGHGRELVVTFEDGSEAYLLLDMGLGYWRCQGASYFDFDQPVARQVELIAAHTAKLVSPESGLESYIIAG
;
A
#
# COMPACT_ATOMS: atom_id res chain seq x y z
N GLY A 1 86.68 0.20 9.77
CA GLY A 1 85.42 -0.46 9.41
C GLY A 1 84.44 0.60 8.96
N SER A 2 84.08 0.57 7.68
CA SER A 2 83.06 1.42 7.06
C SER A 2 81.67 1.00 7.51
N ASN A 3 80.84 1.94 7.99
CA ASN A 3 79.38 1.84 7.89
C ASN A 3 78.80 3.24 7.68
N ASN A 4 78.47 3.53 6.42
CA ASN A 4 77.69 4.67 5.97
C ASN A 4 76.24 4.50 6.45
N HIS A 5 75.81 5.26 7.45
CA HIS A 5 74.39 5.55 7.64
C HIS A 5 74.08 6.86 6.91
N THR A 6 73.55 6.72 5.70
CA THR A 6 72.89 7.82 4.99
C THR A 6 71.63 8.21 5.75
N ASN A 7 71.66 9.39 6.38
CA ASN A 7 70.45 10.07 6.82
C ASN A 7 69.56 10.30 5.60
N LYS A 8 68.52 9.47 5.43
CA LYS A 8 67.41 9.80 4.52
C LYS A 8 66.67 10.98 5.13
N LEU A 9 67.11 12.19 4.77
CA LEU A 9 66.30 13.40 4.91
C LEU A 9 65.01 13.16 4.14
N CYS A 10 63.88 13.13 4.85
CA CYS A 10 62.57 13.08 4.21
C CYS A 10 62.34 14.43 3.52
N TYR A 11 62.54 14.49 2.21
CA TYR A 11 62.14 15.61 1.35
C TYR A 11 60.63 15.58 1.04
N GLY A 12 59.82 15.30 2.07
CA GLY A 12 58.36 15.28 1.94
C GLY A 12 57.82 16.71 2.03
N HIS A 13 57.05 17.13 1.03
CA HIS A 13 56.24 18.34 1.15
C HIS A 13 55.11 18.09 2.16
N VAL A 14 55.09 18.84 3.26
CA VAL A 14 53.95 18.85 4.18
C VAL A 14 52.81 19.56 3.47
N HIS A 15 51.84 18.81 2.98
CA HIS A 15 50.57 19.36 2.53
C HIS A 15 49.83 19.94 3.73
N LYS A 16 49.89 21.25 3.88
CA LYS A 16 49.00 22.00 4.78
C LYS A 16 47.64 22.13 4.11
N ASP A 17 46.58 22.22 4.91
CA ASP A 17 45.18 22.32 4.46
C ASP A 17 44.59 21.05 3.82
N LEU A 18 45.11 19.88 4.19
CA LEU A 18 44.50 18.60 3.81
C LEU A 18 43.40 18.22 4.81
N TRP A 19 42.14 18.28 4.38
CA TRP A 19 41.00 17.78 5.14
C TRP A 19 40.80 16.29 4.85
N LEU A 20 41.32 15.44 5.73
CA LEU A 20 41.05 14.01 5.68
C LEU A 20 39.67 13.74 6.27
N GLY A 21 38.71 13.38 5.43
CA GLY A 21 37.37 13.00 5.84
C GLY A 21 37.11 11.53 5.53
N TYR A 22 36.44 10.84 6.44
CA TYR A 22 35.84 9.53 6.19
C TYR A 22 34.36 9.62 6.55
N SER A 23 33.48 9.19 5.65
CA SER A 23 32.05 9.10 5.90
C SER A 23 31.69 7.68 6.26
N ASN A 24 31.02 7.49 7.40
CA ASN A 24 30.43 6.22 7.78
C ASN A 24 28.92 6.37 7.90
N ARG A 25 28.17 5.29 7.65
CA ARG A 25 26.74 5.20 7.93
C ARG A 25 26.55 4.29 9.14
N THR A 26 25.74 4.74 10.09
CA THR A 26 25.45 4.00 11.31
C THR A 26 24.04 4.34 11.79
N ASP A 27 23.51 3.50 12.66
CA ASP A 27 22.24 3.74 13.33
C ASP A 27 22.44 4.77 14.46
N MET A 28 21.51 5.72 14.57
CA MET A 28 21.52 6.71 15.64
C MET A 28 20.10 7.03 16.13
N VAL A 29 20.03 7.54 17.35
CA VAL A 29 18.83 8.15 17.93
C VAL A 29 19.16 9.59 18.33
N GLU A 30 18.25 10.51 17.99
CA GLU A 30 18.25 11.89 18.48
C GLU A 30 17.21 12.02 19.59
N LEU A 31 17.62 12.61 20.71
CA LEU A 31 16.75 12.95 21.82
C LEU A 31 16.72 14.47 22.02
N GLN A 32 15.52 15.03 21.93
CA GLN A 32 15.23 16.41 22.30
C GLN A 32 14.38 16.41 23.56
N LEU A 33 14.94 16.93 24.65
CA LEU A 33 14.29 16.94 25.95
C LEU A 33 13.95 18.38 26.34
N ASN A 34 12.73 18.55 26.84
CA ASN A 34 12.27 19.81 27.38
C ASN A 34 12.47 19.88 28.90
N ASP A 35 12.58 21.10 29.42
CA ASP A 35 12.47 21.41 30.84
C ASP A 35 11.00 21.42 31.29
N GLU A 36 10.76 21.78 32.55
CA GLU A 36 9.41 21.81 33.13
C GLU A 36 8.49 22.87 32.49
N ASN A 37 9.06 23.87 31.82
CA ASN A 37 8.34 24.92 31.12
C ASN A 37 8.09 24.57 29.64
N GLY A 38 8.51 23.38 29.19
CA GLY A 38 8.39 22.96 27.79
C GLY A 38 9.47 23.52 26.88
N LEU A 39 10.57 24.07 27.41
CA LEU A 39 11.68 24.63 26.64
C LEU A 39 12.81 23.60 26.50
N LEU A 40 13.47 23.54 25.33
CA LEU A 40 14.64 22.68 25.14
C LEU A 40 15.72 22.93 26.20
N ILE A 41 16.48 21.88 26.56
CA ILE A 41 17.65 22.02 27.43
C ILE A 41 18.66 22.98 26.81
N ARG A 42 18.99 24.06 27.52
CA ARG A 42 19.93 25.10 27.04
C ARG A 42 21.37 24.95 27.51
N SER A 43 21.61 24.08 28.50
CA SER A 43 22.95 23.86 29.05
C SER A 43 23.65 22.72 28.30
N GLU A 44 24.74 23.04 27.59
CA GLU A 44 25.59 22.03 26.95
C GLU A 44 26.12 21.01 27.96
N VAL A 45 26.51 21.48 29.15
CA VAL A 45 27.06 20.64 30.22
C VAL A 45 26.00 19.66 30.71
N ALA A 46 24.77 20.11 30.94
CA ALA A 46 23.68 19.25 31.36
C ALA A 46 23.32 18.22 30.27
N ALA A 47 23.21 18.66 29.01
CA ALA A 47 22.92 17.79 27.87
C ALA A 47 24.00 16.72 27.69
N ARG A 48 25.29 17.09 27.77
CA ARG A 48 26.41 16.16 27.57
C ARG A 48 26.56 15.17 28.72
N SER A 49 26.37 15.64 29.94
CA SER A 49 26.37 14.76 31.13
C SER A 49 25.23 13.75 31.06
N LEU A 50 24.04 14.18 30.63
CA LEU A 50 22.91 13.29 30.41
C LEU A 50 23.15 12.32 29.24
N ALA A 51 23.76 12.78 28.15
CA ALA A 51 24.11 11.92 27.01
C ALA A 51 25.00 10.75 27.43
N VAL A 52 26.05 11.02 28.21
CA VAL A 52 26.92 9.99 28.76
C VAL A 52 26.13 9.04 29.66
N ALA A 53 25.32 9.56 30.59
CA ALA A 53 24.55 8.72 31.50
C ALA A 53 23.53 7.82 30.77
N LEU A 54 22.88 8.33 29.71
CA LEU A 54 21.94 7.55 28.90
C LEU A 54 22.64 6.46 28.09
N ARG A 55 23.83 6.72 27.56
CA ARG A 55 24.64 5.67 26.92
C ARG A 55 25.00 4.58 27.91
N GLU A 56 25.51 4.93 29.09
CA GLU A 56 25.84 3.95 30.13
C GLU A 56 24.62 3.10 30.49
N GLY A 57 23.46 3.74 30.64
CA GLY A 57 22.20 3.03 30.87
C GLY A 57 21.81 2.10 29.72
N LEU A 58 21.94 2.55 28.47
CA LEU A 58 21.62 1.72 27.31
C LEU A 58 22.57 0.52 27.19
N ALA A 59 23.88 0.73 27.32
CA ALA A 59 24.88 -0.32 27.29
C ALA A 59 24.64 -1.34 28.42
N HIS A 60 24.32 -0.86 29.63
CA HIS A 60 24.00 -1.70 30.77
C HIS A 60 22.75 -2.56 30.53
N VAL A 61 21.66 -1.97 30.05
CA VAL A 61 20.39 -2.69 29.79
C VAL A 61 20.57 -3.72 28.67
N LEU A 62 21.37 -3.41 27.64
CA LEU A 62 21.66 -4.33 26.54
C LEU A 62 22.71 -5.39 26.88
N GLY A 63 23.48 -5.20 27.95
CA GLY A 63 24.59 -6.09 28.33
C GLY A 63 25.78 -6.01 27.36
N ILE A 64 26.05 -4.82 26.81
CA ILE A 64 27.17 -4.56 25.89
C ILE A 64 28.21 -3.62 26.51
N GLU A 65 29.39 -3.55 25.90
CA GLU A 65 30.43 -2.60 26.31
C GLU A 65 30.08 -1.16 25.90
N ASN A 66 30.42 -0.19 26.76
CA ASN A 66 30.15 1.23 26.49
C ASN A 66 30.81 1.74 25.20
N THR A 67 31.91 1.11 24.77
CA THR A 67 32.64 1.47 23.54
C THR A 67 31.89 1.11 22.27
N GLU A 68 30.82 0.31 22.33
CA GLU A 68 29.95 0.02 21.19
C GLU A 68 29.09 1.23 20.80
N LEU A 69 28.88 2.17 21.74
CA LEU A 69 28.01 3.33 21.57
C LEU A 69 28.79 4.64 21.70
N GLY A 70 28.63 5.52 20.72
CA GLY A 70 29.11 6.89 20.76
C GLY A 70 28.02 7.86 21.25
N VAL A 71 28.45 8.99 21.82
CA VAL A 71 27.56 10.09 22.21
C VAL A 71 28.08 11.43 21.76
N THR A 72 27.16 12.29 21.31
CA THR A 72 27.45 13.70 21.08
C THR A 72 26.25 14.57 21.39
N THR A 73 26.49 15.88 21.49
CA THR A 73 25.45 16.89 21.68
C THR A 73 25.62 17.97 20.63
N GLN A 74 24.51 18.43 20.06
CA GLN A 74 24.51 19.51 19.08
C GLN A 74 23.48 20.55 19.47
N GLN A 75 23.81 21.83 19.24
CA GLN A 75 22.82 22.89 19.39
C GLN A 75 21.80 22.79 18.26
N THR A 76 20.52 22.84 18.61
CA THR A 76 19.38 22.69 17.70
C THR A 76 18.32 23.74 17.98
N THR A 77 17.37 23.86 17.05
CA THR A 77 16.19 24.73 17.16
C THR A 77 14.93 23.89 16.99
N ASP A 78 13.95 24.09 17.87
CA ASP A 78 12.63 23.47 17.73
C ASP A 78 11.77 24.17 16.66
N ALA A 79 10.56 23.66 16.44
CA ALA A 79 9.58 24.23 15.50
C ALA A 79 9.14 25.66 15.86
N ASN A 80 9.38 26.12 17.09
CA ASN A 80 9.07 27.46 17.58
C ASN A 80 10.31 28.39 17.54
N ASN A 81 11.40 27.98 16.89
CA ASN A 81 12.70 28.66 16.86
C ASN A 81 13.38 28.83 18.24
N ALA A 82 12.99 28.07 19.25
CA ALA A 82 13.70 28.05 20.52
C ALA A 82 15.00 27.25 20.37
N THR A 83 16.12 27.81 20.83
CA THR A 83 17.43 27.14 20.79
C THR A 83 17.64 26.27 22.03
N GLY A 84 18.18 25.07 21.83
CA GLY A 84 18.65 24.19 22.90
C GLY A 84 19.65 23.16 22.38
N TYR A 85 19.80 22.05 23.08
CA TYR A 85 20.72 20.97 22.74
C TYR A 85 19.98 19.65 22.52
N SER A 86 20.24 19.02 21.38
CA SER A 86 19.90 17.62 21.12
C SER A 86 21.02 16.70 21.61
N ILE A 87 20.62 15.52 22.07
CA ILE A 87 21.51 14.41 22.43
C ILE A 87 21.47 13.38 21.30
N PHE A 88 22.63 12.96 20.83
CA PHE A 88 22.76 11.89 19.84
C PHE A 88 23.48 10.71 20.47
N ILE A 89 22.89 9.53 20.33
CA ILE A 89 23.50 8.24 20.66
C ILE A 89 23.55 7.45 19.37
N TYR A 90 24.69 6.86 19.04
CA TYR A 90 24.91 6.16 17.77
C TYR A 90 25.81 4.95 17.94
N ASP A 91 25.72 3.98 17.04
CA ASP A 91 26.62 2.82 17.08
C ASP A 91 27.99 3.21 16.52
N ASN A 92 29.06 2.86 17.22
CA ASN A 92 30.43 3.11 16.76
C ASN A 92 30.85 2.18 15.62
N ASN A 93 30.22 1.01 15.51
CA ASN A 93 30.52 0.05 14.44
C ASN A 93 30.01 0.55 13.07
N ALA A 94 30.84 0.38 12.03
CA ALA A 94 30.46 0.74 10.67
C ALA A 94 29.28 -0.11 10.19
N GLY A 95 28.23 0.55 9.70
CA GLY A 95 27.00 -0.10 9.23
C GLY A 95 25.85 -0.16 10.24
N GLY A 96 26.08 0.19 11.52
CA GLY A 96 25.08 0.09 12.58
C GLY A 96 24.85 -1.35 13.05
N ALA A 97 24.95 -1.59 14.36
CA ALA A 97 24.57 -2.85 14.98
C ALA A 97 23.10 -2.86 15.44
N GLY A 98 22.43 -1.71 15.34
CA GLY A 98 21.08 -1.47 15.82
C GLY A 98 20.99 -1.31 17.34
N TYR A 99 22.06 -0.97 18.05
CA TYR A 99 22.01 -0.82 19.52
C TYR A 99 21.40 0.53 19.93
N ALA A 100 21.86 1.63 19.32
CA ALA A 100 21.39 2.97 19.63
C ALA A 100 19.87 3.13 19.49
N VAL A 101 19.29 2.53 18.43
CA VAL A 101 17.84 2.62 18.15
C VAL A 101 16.99 1.83 19.17
N GLN A 102 17.55 0.85 19.86
CA GLN A 102 16.84 0.12 20.92
C GLN A 102 16.54 0.98 22.15
N LEU A 103 17.20 2.13 22.28
CA LEU A 103 16.86 3.13 23.30
C LEU A 103 15.38 3.46 23.29
N ILE A 104 14.76 3.52 22.11
CA ILE A 104 13.36 3.89 21.93
C ILE A 104 12.43 2.87 22.63
N ASP A 105 12.77 1.59 22.59
CA ASP A 105 11.96 0.51 23.17
C ASP A 105 12.29 0.28 24.67
N LEU A 106 13.49 0.66 25.10
CA LEU A 106 14.07 0.42 26.43
C LEU A 106 14.17 1.69 27.31
N TRP A 107 13.68 2.82 26.83
CA TRP A 107 13.91 4.14 27.42
C TRP A 107 13.58 4.22 28.91
N GLY A 108 12.51 3.59 29.40
CA GLY A 108 12.17 3.59 30.82
C GLY A 108 13.28 3.02 31.69
N ASP A 109 13.78 1.83 31.34
CA ASP A 109 14.86 1.15 32.08
C ASP A 109 16.19 1.91 31.96
N VAL A 110 16.46 2.49 30.77
CA VAL A 110 17.66 3.30 30.52
C VAL A 110 17.65 4.59 31.34
N PHE A 111 16.52 5.30 31.39
CA PHE A 111 16.39 6.54 32.16
C PHE A 111 16.43 6.26 33.67
N ASP A 112 15.82 5.17 34.13
CA ASP A 112 15.92 4.73 35.54
C ASP A 112 17.38 4.45 35.94
N TYR A 113 18.15 3.80 35.06
CA TYR A 113 19.58 3.57 35.30
C TYR A 113 20.38 4.87 35.29
N ALA A 114 20.20 5.72 34.27
CA ALA A 114 20.90 6.99 34.14
C ALA A 114 20.65 7.91 35.36
N ALA A 115 19.43 7.92 35.90
CA ALA A 115 19.10 8.65 37.12
C ALA A 115 19.90 8.16 38.33
N LYS A 116 19.98 6.83 38.53
CA LYS A 116 20.80 6.22 39.60
C LYS A 116 22.28 6.54 39.43
N LEU A 117 22.78 6.54 38.20
CA LEU A 117 24.17 6.86 37.89
C LEU A 117 24.52 8.31 38.21
N LEU A 118 23.60 9.25 37.96
CA LEU A 118 23.76 10.67 38.26
C LEU A 118 23.63 10.98 39.76
N ASP A 119 22.98 10.10 40.53
CA ASP A 119 22.86 10.15 42.00
C ASP A 119 24.13 9.63 42.70
N CYS A 120 25.29 10.10 42.23
CA CYS A 120 26.60 9.80 42.81
C CYS A 120 26.97 10.83 43.90
N GLU A 121 27.84 10.50 44.86
CA GLU A 121 28.25 11.44 45.93
C GLU A 121 29.41 12.40 45.55
N CYS A 122 29.85 12.44 44.28
CA CYS A 122 30.98 13.29 43.87
C CYS A 122 30.60 14.76 43.59
N ASP A 123 31.60 15.65 43.47
CA ASP A 123 31.35 17.08 43.23
C ASP A 123 30.84 17.40 41.81
N LYS A 124 31.44 16.79 40.77
CA LYS A 124 31.07 17.03 39.36
C LYS A 124 30.98 15.75 38.56
N CYS A 125 32.05 14.98 38.51
CA CYS A 125 32.13 13.71 37.80
C CYS A 125 33.26 12.84 38.37
N CYS A 126 33.07 11.52 38.37
CA CYS A 126 34.09 10.54 38.77
C CYS A 126 33.98 9.29 37.89
N HIS A 127 34.90 8.33 38.08
CA HIS A 127 34.89 7.05 37.36
C HIS A 127 33.71 6.12 37.71
N HIS A 128 32.93 6.47 38.75
CA HIS A 128 31.74 5.72 39.14
C HIS A 128 30.45 6.25 38.49
N CYS A 129 30.49 7.45 37.87
CA CYS A 129 29.31 8.05 37.24
C CYS A 129 29.54 8.41 35.78
N LEU A 130 30.33 9.45 35.48
CA LEU A 130 30.39 10.06 34.14
C LEU A 130 31.76 9.92 33.46
N LEU A 131 32.82 9.50 34.17
CA LEU A 131 34.17 9.39 33.61
C LEU A 131 34.51 7.97 33.17
N GLY A 132 34.51 7.74 31.86
CA GLY A 132 35.02 6.56 31.19
C GLY A 132 36.20 6.88 30.28
N TYR A 133 36.65 5.88 29.51
CA TYR A 133 37.78 5.99 28.59
C TYR A 133 37.60 7.10 27.54
N ASP A 134 36.38 7.30 27.06
CA ASP A 134 36.09 8.27 26.01
C ASP A 134 35.61 9.61 26.58
N SER A 135 34.78 9.58 27.64
CA SER A 135 34.21 10.78 28.24
C SER A 135 35.22 11.61 29.05
N GLN A 136 36.38 11.05 29.41
CA GLN A 136 37.48 11.79 30.06
C GLN A 136 37.98 12.99 29.23
N HIS A 137 37.81 12.96 27.91
CA HIS A 137 38.18 14.09 27.03
C HIS A 137 37.22 15.28 27.17
N TYR A 138 36.07 15.08 27.81
CA TYR A 138 35.03 16.08 28.00
C TYR A 138 34.82 16.47 29.48
N VAL A 139 35.78 16.19 30.38
CA VAL A 139 35.66 16.48 31.83
C VAL A 139 35.18 17.90 32.11
N SER A 140 35.64 18.91 31.35
CA SER A 140 35.21 20.31 31.53
C SER A 140 33.74 20.57 31.18
N LYS A 141 33.10 19.64 30.46
CA LYS A 141 31.70 19.66 30.04
C LYS A 141 30.85 18.59 30.74
N LEU A 142 31.35 17.98 31.82
CA LEU A 142 30.63 17.00 32.61
C LEU A 142 30.36 17.52 34.03
N ASP A 143 29.11 17.42 34.43
CA ASP A 143 28.62 17.77 35.76
C ASP A 143 27.30 17.04 36.04
N ARG A 144 27.36 16.06 36.95
CA ARG A 144 26.19 15.28 37.36
C ARG A 144 25.11 16.17 38.00
N LEU A 145 25.50 17.22 38.72
CA LEU A 145 24.56 18.10 39.43
C LEU A 145 23.77 18.95 38.45
N SER A 146 24.38 19.27 37.30
CA SER A 146 23.70 19.96 36.20
C SER A 146 22.72 19.05 35.45
N ALA A 147 22.98 17.75 35.36
CA ALA A 147 22.11 16.79 34.65
C ALA A 147 21.03 16.13 35.54
N LEU A 148 21.28 15.93 36.83
CA LEU A 148 20.35 15.26 37.75
C LEU A 148 18.94 15.90 37.79
N PRO A 149 18.76 17.24 37.73
CA PRO A 149 17.44 17.87 37.64
C PRO A 149 16.66 17.51 36.36
N LEU A 150 17.34 17.00 35.33
CA LEU A 150 16.69 16.51 34.11
C LEU A 150 16.10 15.10 34.29
N MET A 151 16.38 14.43 35.42
CA MET A 151 16.02 13.04 35.69
C MET A 151 15.17 12.93 36.98
N THR A 152 14.34 13.93 37.27
CA THR A 152 13.48 13.89 38.47
C THR A 152 12.50 12.72 38.41
N PRO A 153 12.09 12.14 39.56
CA PRO A 153 11.08 11.08 39.59
C PRO A 153 9.79 11.46 38.85
N GLY A 154 9.37 12.73 38.93
CA GLY A 154 8.21 13.23 38.18
C GLY A 154 8.42 13.25 36.66
N ARG A 155 9.63 13.53 36.17
CA ARG A 155 9.97 13.42 34.75
C ARG A 155 9.93 11.97 34.30
N ILE A 156 10.62 11.09 35.01
CA ILE A 156 10.64 9.65 34.72
C ILE A 156 9.23 9.06 34.77
N GLN A 157 8.39 9.50 35.70
CA GLN A 157 6.99 9.05 35.75
C GLN A 157 6.17 9.51 34.53
N ARG A 158 6.44 10.71 33.98
CA ARG A 158 5.83 11.18 32.73
C ARG A 158 6.31 10.40 31.50
N LEU A 159 7.42 9.66 31.63
CA LEU A 159 7.87 8.71 30.62
C LEU A 159 7.12 7.37 30.72
N LYS A 160 6.33 7.13 31.77
CA LYS A 160 5.52 5.91 31.86
C LYS A 160 4.18 6.11 31.17
N LEU A 161 3.69 5.03 30.55
CA LEU A 161 2.35 5.01 29.97
C LEU A 161 1.31 5.29 31.06
N ALA A 162 0.39 6.21 30.80
CA ALA A 162 -0.66 6.55 31.75
C ALA A 162 -1.62 5.34 31.92
N PRO A 163 -2.14 5.07 33.14
CA PRO A 163 -2.94 3.89 33.42
C PRO A 163 -4.16 3.70 32.50
N GLU A 164 -4.78 4.79 32.05
CA GLU A 164 -5.91 4.80 31.11
C GLU A 164 -5.57 4.24 29.72
N PHE A 165 -4.29 4.17 29.36
CA PHE A 165 -3.80 3.62 28.10
C PHE A 165 -3.21 2.22 28.25
N HIS A 166 -3.34 1.59 29.43
CA HIS A 166 -2.98 0.20 29.64
C HIS A 166 -3.96 -0.76 28.96
N HIS A 167 -4.16 -0.63 27.64
CA HIS A 167 -5.13 -1.41 26.86
C HIS A 167 -4.85 -2.91 26.91
N PHE A 168 -3.61 -3.33 27.18
CA PHE A 168 -3.27 -4.73 27.41
C PHE A 168 -3.01 -5.07 28.89
N GLY A 169 -3.15 -4.12 29.82
CA GLY A 169 -2.72 -4.25 31.21
C GLY A 169 -1.33 -3.63 31.47
N PRO A 170 -0.69 -3.92 32.62
CA PRO A 170 0.57 -3.28 33.03
C PRO A 170 1.76 -3.47 32.09
N GLN A 171 1.70 -4.45 31.19
CA GLN A 171 2.70 -4.72 30.17
C GLN A 171 2.52 -3.89 28.88
N SER A 172 1.49 -3.06 28.81
CA SER A 172 1.28 -2.15 27.67
C SER A 172 2.44 -1.16 27.56
N ARG A 173 2.94 -0.96 26.34
CA ARG A 173 3.98 0.02 26.03
C ARG A 173 3.49 0.94 24.93
N VAL A 174 3.96 2.18 24.89
CA VAL A 174 3.69 3.06 23.74
C VAL A 174 4.35 2.45 22.49
N GLU A 175 3.63 2.41 21.38
CA GLU A 175 4.25 2.18 20.07
C GLU A 175 4.89 3.49 19.62
N THR A 176 6.20 3.42 19.42
CA THR A 176 7.08 4.58 19.21
C THR A 176 7.29 4.90 17.73
N PHE A 177 6.83 4.03 16.84
CA PHE A 177 6.83 4.23 15.40
C PHE A 177 5.39 4.35 14.87
N PRO A 178 5.16 5.01 13.72
CA PRO A 178 3.89 4.89 13.03
C PRO A 178 3.54 3.41 12.83
N LEU A 179 2.34 2.99 13.26
CA LEU A 179 1.95 1.58 13.33
C LEU A 179 2.17 0.85 12.00
N MET A 180 1.83 1.49 10.89
CA MET A 180 2.07 0.94 9.55
C MET A 180 3.55 0.61 9.33
N SER A 181 4.46 1.54 9.61
CA SER A 181 5.90 1.33 9.46
C SER A 181 6.41 0.20 10.36
N ARG A 182 5.87 0.09 11.58
CA ARG A 182 6.20 -1.02 12.47
C ARG A 182 5.77 -2.36 11.89
N LEU A 183 4.54 -2.45 11.39
CA LEU A 183 4.03 -3.66 10.75
C LEU A 183 4.87 -4.03 9.53
N SER A 184 5.15 -3.08 8.62
CA SER A 184 6.01 -3.31 7.44
C SER A 184 7.37 -3.90 7.84
N GLN A 185 8.05 -3.29 8.83
CA GLN A 185 9.35 -3.76 9.34
C GLN A 185 9.28 -5.21 9.86
N ARG A 186 8.22 -5.55 10.59
CA ARG A 186 8.07 -6.88 11.21
C ARG A 186 7.62 -7.93 10.20
N LEU A 187 6.74 -7.59 9.27
CA LEU A 187 6.34 -8.48 8.17
C LEU A 187 7.53 -8.88 7.30
N SER A 188 8.49 -7.98 7.08
CA SER A 188 9.71 -8.27 6.30
C SER A 188 10.78 -9.05 7.07
N SER A 189 10.61 -9.29 8.38
CA SER A 189 11.68 -9.90 9.20
C SER A 189 11.81 -11.41 9.04
N GLY A 190 10.83 -12.09 8.43
CA GLY A 190 10.79 -13.55 8.28
C GLY A 190 10.50 -14.34 9.57
N VAL A 191 10.26 -13.65 10.70
CA VAL A 191 10.02 -14.28 12.01
C VAL A 191 8.54 -14.59 12.24
N PHE A 192 7.65 -13.85 11.59
CA PHE A 192 6.20 -13.97 11.73
C PHE A 192 5.61 -14.77 10.57
N HIS A 193 4.58 -15.55 10.85
CA HIS A 193 3.86 -16.36 9.86
C HIS A 193 2.38 -15.99 9.73
N SER A 194 1.84 -15.15 10.63
CA SER A 194 0.46 -14.65 10.56
C SER A 194 0.38 -13.16 10.88
N CYS A 195 -0.49 -12.45 10.18
CA CYS A 195 -0.86 -11.06 10.40
C CYS A 195 -2.37 -10.91 10.41
N SER A 196 -2.93 -10.34 11.48
CA SER A 196 -4.35 -10.04 11.60
C SER A 196 -4.53 -8.55 11.80
N LEU A 197 -5.49 -7.91 11.13
CA LEU A 197 -5.73 -6.47 11.24
C LEU A 197 -7.21 -6.09 11.06
N VAL A 198 -7.60 -4.96 11.63
CA VAL A 198 -8.96 -4.42 11.55
C VAL A 198 -9.09 -3.35 10.48
N LEU A 199 -10.14 -3.46 9.66
CA LEU A 199 -10.63 -2.38 8.81
C LEU A 199 -12.01 -1.91 9.30
N GLY A 200 -12.22 -0.60 9.30
CA GLY A 200 -13.42 0.02 9.84
C GLY A 200 -13.64 1.43 9.31
N GLY A 201 -14.47 2.19 10.05
CA GLY A 201 -14.77 3.58 9.71
C GLY A 201 -15.74 3.73 8.54
N ASP A 202 -15.64 4.84 7.82
CA ASP A 202 -16.50 5.12 6.67
C ASP A 202 -15.99 4.43 5.38
N PRO A 203 -16.72 3.46 4.82
CA PRO A 203 -16.32 2.78 3.59
C PRO A 203 -16.15 3.68 2.36
N GLU A 204 -16.78 4.86 2.36
CA GLU A 204 -16.70 5.74 1.20
C GLU A 204 -15.31 6.35 1.01
N VAL A 205 -14.54 6.49 2.09
CA VAL A 205 -13.16 7.02 2.04
C VAL A 205 -12.09 5.93 1.94
N TRP A 206 -12.48 4.65 1.90
CA TRP A 206 -11.53 3.54 1.77
C TRP A 206 -10.78 3.62 0.44
N ASP A 207 -9.46 3.57 0.51
CA ASP A 207 -8.58 3.66 -0.65
C ASP A 207 -7.42 2.66 -0.52
N PHE A 208 -7.68 1.42 -0.97
CA PHE A 208 -6.66 0.38 -1.05
C PHE A 208 -5.49 0.76 -1.97
N ALA A 209 -5.72 1.56 -3.01
CA ALA A 209 -4.67 1.92 -3.97
C ALA A 209 -3.63 2.87 -3.34
N SER A 210 -4.05 3.71 -2.39
CA SER A 210 -3.15 4.58 -1.64
C SER A 210 -2.79 4.06 -0.25
N TRP A 211 -3.09 2.79 0.07
CA TRP A 211 -2.77 2.17 1.36
C TRP A 211 -1.41 1.44 1.32
N PRO A 212 -0.31 2.02 1.86
CA PRO A 212 1.02 1.43 1.75
C PRO A 212 1.13 0.00 2.29
N LEU A 213 0.44 -0.28 3.41
CA LEU A 213 0.51 -1.58 4.09
C LEU A 213 -0.01 -2.71 3.21
N LEU A 214 -0.90 -2.44 2.24
CA LEU A 214 -1.41 -3.46 1.33
C LEU A 214 -0.27 -4.15 0.57
N ASN A 215 0.71 -3.39 0.10
CA ASN A 215 1.86 -3.95 -0.63
C ASN A 215 2.72 -4.85 0.27
N ASP A 216 2.92 -4.46 1.54
CA ASP A 216 3.66 -5.26 2.51
C ASP A 216 2.94 -6.55 2.86
N LEU A 217 1.60 -6.49 3.03
CA LEU A 217 0.76 -7.68 3.21
C LEU A 217 0.83 -8.60 1.98
N MET A 218 0.84 -8.02 0.78
CA MET A 218 0.98 -8.79 -0.45
C MET A 218 2.33 -9.50 -0.55
N HIS A 219 3.41 -8.80 -0.21
CA HIS A 219 4.73 -9.39 -0.16
C HIS A 219 4.78 -10.51 0.90
N PHE A 220 4.23 -10.27 2.08
CA PHE A 220 4.16 -11.25 3.16
C PHE A 220 3.42 -12.53 2.75
N VAL A 221 2.28 -12.39 2.05
CA VAL A 221 1.54 -13.54 1.49
C VAL A 221 2.37 -14.27 0.44
N SER A 222 3.09 -13.56 -0.42
CA SER A 222 3.92 -14.16 -1.48
C SER A 222 5.05 -15.04 -0.94
N VAL A 223 5.56 -14.76 0.26
CA VAL A 223 6.58 -15.57 0.96
C VAL A 223 5.98 -16.62 1.90
N GLY A 224 4.66 -16.82 1.87
CA GLY A 224 3.96 -17.88 2.58
C GLY A 224 3.26 -17.48 3.89
N GLY A 225 3.21 -16.19 4.21
CA GLY A 225 2.48 -15.66 5.36
C GLY A 225 0.96 -15.78 5.21
N MET A 226 0.26 -15.81 6.35
CA MET A 226 -1.21 -15.75 6.42
C MET A 226 -1.67 -14.36 6.83
N VAL A 227 -2.69 -13.83 6.16
CA VAL A 227 -3.28 -12.53 6.48
C VAL A 227 -4.77 -12.69 6.78
N GLU A 228 -5.21 -12.06 7.86
CA GLU A 228 -6.61 -11.99 8.26
C GLU A 228 -7.05 -10.53 8.34
N ILE A 229 -8.05 -10.17 7.53
CA ILE A 229 -8.63 -8.84 7.49
C ILE A 229 -10.02 -8.89 8.14
N MET A 230 -10.15 -8.24 9.28
CA MET A 230 -11.37 -8.17 10.07
C MET A 230 -12.13 -6.87 9.79
N LEU A 231 -13.28 -6.98 9.14
CA LEU A 231 -14.15 -5.84 8.82
C LEU A 231 -15.11 -5.58 9.97
N THR A 232 -15.16 -4.33 10.42
CA THR A 232 -16.13 -3.85 11.42
C THR A 232 -17.34 -3.17 10.79
N VAL A 233 -17.35 -3.10 9.45
CA VAL A 233 -18.47 -2.63 8.64
C VAL A 233 -19.14 -3.85 7.99
N PRO A 234 -20.47 -4.00 8.10
CA PRO A 234 -21.20 -5.06 7.39
C PRO A 234 -20.98 -5.00 5.88
N SER A 235 -20.82 -6.16 5.23
CA SER A 235 -20.59 -6.24 3.78
C SER A 235 -21.67 -5.56 2.92
N SER A 236 -22.91 -5.50 3.42
CA SER A 236 -24.03 -4.81 2.77
C SER A 236 -23.91 -3.28 2.74
N LYS A 237 -23.05 -2.69 3.57
CA LYS A 237 -22.75 -1.25 3.58
C LYS A 237 -21.47 -0.90 2.82
N LEU A 238 -20.74 -1.89 2.32
CA LEU A 238 -19.54 -1.66 1.53
C LEU A 238 -19.93 -1.27 0.09
N PRO A 239 -19.32 -0.22 -0.48
CA PRO A 239 -19.51 0.11 -1.87
C PRO A 239 -19.05 -1.04 -2.78
N ASP A 240 -19.69 -1.19 -3.94
CA ASP A 240 -19.36 -2.28 -4.88
C ASP A 240 -17.88 -2.32 -5.21
N ARG A 241 -17.23 -1.17 -5.47
CA ARG A 241 -15.79 -1.09 -5.73
C ARG A 241 -14.94 -1.79 -4.63
N ILE A 242 -15.33 -1.61 -3.37
CA ILE A 242 -14.63 -2.17 -2.21
C ILE A 242 -14.93 -3.67 -2.08
N ARG A 243 -16.19 -4.05 -2.30
CA ARG A 243 -16.62 -5.46 -2.32
C ARG A 243 -15.85 -6.29 -3.34
N HIS A 244 -15.65 -5.76 -4.53
CA HIS A 244 -14.85 -6.40 -5.58
C HIS A 244 -13.38 -6.54 -5.18
N GLN A 245 -12.78 -5.48 -4.62
CA GLN A 245 -11.39 -5.53 -4.15
C GLN A 245 -11.20 -6.58 -3.05
N LEU A 246 -12.09 -6.61 -2.05
CA LEU A 246 -12.04 -7.61 -0.99
C LEU A 246 -12.27 -9.04 -1.52
N ALA A 247 -13.18 -9.22 -2.47
CA ALA A 247 -13.41 -10.51 -3.11
C ALA A 247 -12.15 -10.99 -3.85
N ALA A 248 -11.49 -10.11 -4.60
CA ALA A 248 -10.22 -10.42 -5.27
C ALA A 248 -9.12 -10.78 -4.26
N LEU A 249 -9.04 -10.08 -3.13
CA LEU A 249 -8.11 -10.43 -2.06
C LEU A 249 -8.41 -11.83 -1.48
N ALA A 250 -9.69 -12.13 -1.21
CA ALA A 250 -10.12 -13.41 -0.67
C ALA A 250 -9.95 -14.60 -1.65
N ALA A 251 -10.02 -14.32 -2.96
CA ALA A 251 -9.87 -15.31 -4.03
C ALA A 251 -8.40 -15.70 -4.31
N MET A 252 -7.43 -15.06 -3.65
CA MET A 252 -6.03 -15.33 -3.95
C MET A 252 -5.62 -16.80 -3.75
N PRO A 253 -4.71 -17.32 -4.61
CA PRO A 253 -4.27 -18.71 -4.54
C PRO A 253 -3.77 -19.11 -3.15
N GLY A 254 -4.15 -20.32 -2.73
CA GLY A 254 -3.74 -20.87 -1.44
C GLY A 254 -4.52 -20.34 -0.23
N ALA A 255 -5.58 -19.54 -0.44
CA ALA A 255 -6.46 -19.03 0.62
C ALA A 255 -5.70 -18.35 1.77
N ARG A 256 -4.62 -17.64 1.41
CA ARG A 256 -3.69 -17.01 2.34
C ARG A 256 -4.22 -15.71 2.94
N ILE A 257 -5.22 -15.10 2.31
CA ILE A 257 -5.93 -13.93 2.83
C ILE A 257 -7.34 -14.34 3.19
N VAL A 258 -7.70 -14.13 4.45
CA VAL A 258 -9.02 -14.42 5.00
C VAL A 258 -9.71 -13.11 5.33
N ILE A 259 -10.90 -12.90 4.79
CA ILE A 259 -11.73 -11.74 5.15
C ILE A 259 -12.80 -12.21 6.13
N GLN A 260 -12.96 -11.50 7.25
CA GLN A 260 -13.97 -11.78 8.25
C GLN A 260 -14.84 -10.56 8.50
N SER A 261 -16.13 -10.79 8.74
CA SER A 261 -17.03 -9.78 9.27
C SER A 261 -17.14 -9.93 10.78
N LEU A 262 -16.93 -8.83 11.51
CA LEU A 262 -17.17 -8.73 12.94
C LEU A 262 -18.49 -8.02 13.21
N SER A 263 -19.16 -8.39 14.32
CA SER A 263 -20.38 -7.71 14.77
C SER A 263 -20.11 -6.35 15.41
N ALA A 264 -18.90 -6.13 15.91
CA ALA A 264 -18.43 -4.88 16.51
C ALA A 264 -16.90 -4.76 16.40
N ALA A 265 -16.38 -3.55 16.61
CA ALA A 265 -14.94 -3.32 16.70
C ALA A 265 -14.32 -4.15 17.84
N PRO A 266 -13.28 -4.94 17.58
CA PRO A 266 -12.69 -5.82 18.57
C PRO A 266 -12.04 -5.02 19.69
N ARG A 267 -12.19 -5.53 20.92
CA ARG A 267 -11.68 -4.90 22.13
C ARG A 267 -10.65 -5.76 22.82
N THR A 268 -9.71 -5.11 23.48
CA THR A 268 -8.82 -5.76 24.43
C THR A 268 -9.55 -6.02 25.77
N SER A 269 -8.92 -6.79 26.68
CA SER A 269 -9.46 -7.03 28.02
C SER A 269 -9.65 -5.75 28.85
N GLN A 270 -8.92 -4.69 28.52
CA GLN A 270 -9.00 -3.37 29.16
C GLN A 270 -9.76 -2.34 28.31
N GLN A 271 -10.65 -2.80 27.41
CA GLN A 271 -11.54 -1.96 26.59
C GLN A 271 -10.87 -1.06 25.55
N GLY A 272 -9.57 -1.20 25.29
CA GLY A 272 -8.90 -0.58 24.14
C GLY A 272 -9.43 -1.13 22.83
N TYR A 273 -9.40 -0.33 21.76
CA TYR A 273 -9.70 -0.79 20.40
C TYR A 273 -8.52 -1.57 19.86
N TRP A 274 -8.72 -2.85 19.58
CA TRP A 274 -7.68 -3.70 19.02
C TRP A 274 -7.50 -3.40 17.52
N LEU A 275 -6.25 -3.34 17.06
CA LEU A 275 -5.91 -2.90 15.70
C LEU A 275 -5.29 -4.01 14.85
N ALA A 276 -4.26 -4.66 15.39
CA ALA A 276 -3.50 -5.67 14.67
C ALA A 276 -2.78 -6.65 15.60
N GLN A 277 -2.39 -7.80 15.03
CA GLN A 277 -1.54 -8.80 15.64
C GLN A 277 -0.60 -9.42 14.61
N LEU A 278 0.62 -9.71 15.06
CA LEU A 278 1.56 -10.57 14.36
C LEU A 278 1.84 -11.81 15.21
N VAL A 279 1.83 -12.99 14.58
CA VAL A 279 2.13 -14.28 15.23
C VAL A 279 3.33 -14.93 14.56
N GLY A 280 4.33 -15.28 15.36
CA GLY A 280 5.56 -15.98 14.99
C GLY A 280 6.09 -16.75 16.21
N GLU A 281 7.41 -16.79 16.39
CA GLU A 281 8.01 -17.28 17.65
C GLU A 281 7.53 -16.49 18.88
N GLN A 282 7.25 -15.20 18.66
CA GLN A 282 6.60 -14.30 19.61
C GLN A 282 5.33 -13.76 18.99
N THR A 283 4.40 -13.32 19.85
CA THR A 283 3.17 -12.66 19.41
C THR A 283 3.21 -11.20 19.81
N MET A 284 2.96 -10.32 18.84
CA MET A 284 2.83 -8.88 19.05
C MET A 284 1.41 -8.43 18.78
N GLN A 285 0.92 -7.47 19.55
CA GLN A 285 -0.41 -6.89 19.38
C GLN A 285 -0.36 -5.37 19.50
N TRP A 286 -1.29 -4.70 18.83
CA TRP A 286 -1.48 -3.25 18.91
C TRP A 286 -2.93 -2.89 19.20
N ALA A 287 -3.10 -1.88 20.04
CA ALA A 287 -4.40 -1.30 20.38
C ALA A 287 -4.27 0.22 20.56
N ALA A 288 -5.39 0.92 20.51
CA ALA A 288 -5.45 2.36 20.76
C ALA A 288 -6.79 2.76 21.39
N SER A 289 -6.96 4.05 21.66
CA SER A 289 -8.26 4.60 22.06
C SER A 289 -9.16 4.80 20.83
N LYS A 290 -10.36 5.37 21.03
CA LYS A 290 -11.39 5.50 19.99
C LYS A 290 -10.99 6.37 18.79
N ASP A 291 -10.01 7.26 18.94
CA ASP A 291 -9.60 8.22 17.91
C ASP A 291 -8.71 7.63 16.81
N VAL A 292 -8.40 6.33 16.89
CA VAL A 292 -7.60 5.65 15.88
C VAL A 292 -8.35 5.49 14.55
N VAL A 293 -7.64 5.72 13.46
CA VAL A 293 -8.12 5.55 12.08
C VAL A 293 -8.04 4.08 11.69
N CYS A 294 -9.17 3.49 11.30
CA CYS A 294 -9.25 2.10 10.85
C CYS A 294 -9.62 1.98 9.36
N GLU A 295 -9.82 3.10 8.68
CA GLU A 295 -10.03 3.16 7.24
C GLU A 295 -8.72 2.79 6.51
N PRO A 296 -8.73 1.82 5.57
CA PRO A 296 -7.55 1.51 4.75
C PRO A 296 -7.19 2.72 3.89
N GLY A 297 -5.95 3.18 4.06
CA GLY A 297 -5.39 4.37 3.42
C GLY A 297 -4.12 4.84 4.14
N LYS A 298 -3.56 5.99 3.73
CA LYS A 298 -2.28 6.51 4.26
C LYS A 298 -2.24 6.77 5.78
N GLN A 299 -3.39 6.87 6.42
CA GLN A 299 -3.54 7.19 7.84
C GLN A 299 -3.98 5.99 8.68
N TRP A 300 -4.11 4.79 8.10
CA TRP A 300 -4.53 3.62 8.87
C TRP A 300 -3.61 3.38 10.07
N GLY A 301 -4.19 3.13 11.25
CA GLY A 301 -3.44 2.93 12.49
C GLY A 301 -2.88 4.21 13.12
N PHE A 302 -3.16 5.39 12.57
CA PHE A 302 -2.81 6.67 13.18
C PHE A 302 -3.82 7.07 14.25
N SER A 303 -3.34 7.66 15.33
CA SER A 303 -4.15 8.20 16.44
C SER A 303 -3.59 9.57 16.79
N ALA A 304 -4.43 10.61 16.71
CA ALA A 304 -3.98 11.99 16.84
C ALA A 304 -3.91 12.48 18.29
N LEU A 305 -4.76 11.92 19.17
CA LEU A 305 -4.97 12.42 20.53
C LEU A 305 -4.41 11.47 21.59
N THR A 306 -4.35 10.18 21.27
CA THR A 306 -3.92 9.15 22.23
C THR A 306 -2.83 8.26 21.63
N PRO A 307 -1.98 7.65 22.47
CA PRO A 307 -0.95 6.77 21.96
C PRO A 307 -1.55 5.46 21.43
N VAL A 308 -0.97 4.97 20.33
CA VAL A 308 -1.05 3.54 20.00
C VAL A 308 -0.16 2.80 20.99
N VAL A 309 -0.63 1.67 21.50
CA VAL A 309 0.11 0.85 22.46
C VAL A 309 0.30 -0.56 21.95
N THR A 310 1.37 -1.21 22.41
CA THR A 310 1.82 -2.53 21.99
C THR A 310 2.13 -3.44 23.18
N THR A 311 2.16 -4.75 22.94
CA THR A 311 2.61 -5.79 23.87
C THR A 311 3.23 -6.96 23.10
N SER A 312 4.22 -7.64 23.70
CA SER A 312 4.91 -8.82 23.14
C SER A 312 4.64 -10.13 23.89
N LYS A 313 3.71 -10.12 24.87
CA LYS A 313 3.39 -11.28 25.74
C LYS A 313 1.96 -11.82 25.57
N SER A 314 1.30 -11.52 24.45
CA SER A 314 -0.11 -11.87 24.28
C SER A 314 -0.32 -13.29 23.73
N ILE A 315 -1.40 -13.93 24.17
CA ILE A 315 -2.00 -15.10 23.52
C ILE A 315 -2.62 -14.63 22.19
N PRO A 316 -2.66 -15.46 21.13
CA PRO A 316 -3.43 -15.16 19.91
C PRO A 316 -4.82 -14.62 20.25
N ALA A 317 -5.20 -13.48 19.69
CA ALA A 317 -6.54 -12.95 19.94
C ALA A 317 -7.52 -13.77 19.12
N GLY A 318 -8.32 -14.61 19.76
CA GLY A 318 -9.47 -15.25 19.14
C GLY A 318 -10.62 -14.25 18.99
N HIS A 319 -10.47 -13.27 18.10
CA HIS A 319 -11.60 -12.44 17.69
C HIS A 319 -12.46 -13.25 16.73
N GLU A 320 -13.55 -13.82 17.25
CA GLU A 320 -14.47 -14.63 16.43
C GLU A 320 -15.25 -13.74 15.45
N GLY A 321 -14.95 -13.89 14.16
CA GLY A 321 -15.71 -13.32 13.05
C GLY A 321 -16.35 -14.38 12.18
N THR A 322 -17.29 -13.95 11.34
CA THR A 322 -17.82 -14.80 10.27
C THR A 322 -16.91 -14.65 9.05
N ARG A 323 -16.22 -15.73 8.67
CA ARG A 323 -15.42 -15.78 7.43
C ARG A 323 -16.34 -15.57 6.23
N MET A 324 -15.92 -14.70 5.33
CA MET A 324 -16.61 -14.45 4.07
C MET A 324 -15.82 -15.06 2.91
N THR A 325 -16.53 -15.76 2.03
CA THR A 325 -15.99 -16.22 0.74
C THR A 325 -15.92 -15.07 -0.26
N ALA A 326 -15.15 -15.24 -1.33
CA ALA A 326 -15.09 -14.27 -2.42
C ALA A 326 -16.48 -14.02 -3.04
N ASP A 327 -17.29 -15.07 -3.19
CA ASP A 327 -18.64 -14.97 -3.74
C ASP A 327 -19.62 -14.19 -2.84
N GLU A 328 -19.53 -14.37 -1.51
CA GLU A 328 -20.35 -13.62 -0.54
C GLU A 328 -19.95 -12.13 -0.47
N LEU A 329 -18.67 -11.84 -0.73
CA LEU A 329 -18.18 -10.46 -0.80
C LEU A 329 -18.70 -9.74 -2.03
N LEU A 330 -18.84 -10.42 -3.17
CA LEU A 330 -19.33 -9.80 -4.40
C LEU A 330 -20.80 -9.33 -4.27
N PRO A 331 -21.20 -8.26 -4.97
CA PRO A 331 -22.59 -7.82 -5.00
C PRO A 331 -23.55 -8.93 -5.46
N ALA A 332 -24.75 -8.92 -4.88
CA ALA A 332 -25.83 -9.80 -5.31
C ALA A 332 -26.21 -9.47 -6.75
N ILE A 333 -26.33 -10.50 -7.58
CA ILE A 333 -26.77 -10.33 -8.97
C ILE A 333 -28.30 -10.31 -9.05
N PRO A 334 -28.91 -9.50 -9.93
CA PRO A 334 -30.35 -9.48 -10.15
C PRO A 334 -30.92 -10.87 -10.48
N ALA A 335 -32.19 -11.11 -10.14
CA ALA A 335 -32.85 -12.37 -10.42
C ALA A 335 -32.89 -12.66 -11.93
N GLY A 336 -32.36 -13.82 -12.34
CA GLY A 336 -32.26 -14.22 -13.74
C GLY A 336 -30.89 -13.94 -14.37
N ALA A 337 -30.05 -13.11 -13.74
CA ALA A 337 -28.67 -12.90 -14.15
C ALA A 337 -27.77 -14.05 -13.69
N VAL A 338 -26.69 -14.28 -14.42
CA VAL A 338 -25.69 -15.31 -14.13
C VAL A 338 -24.29 -14.70 -14.08
N ARG A 339 -23.46 -15.12 -13.12
CA ARG A 339 -22.03 -14.81 -13.08
C ARG A 339 -21.27 -15.90 -13.84
N ILE A 340 -20.39 -15.47 -14.75
CA ILE A 340 -19.55 -16.33 -15.59
C ILE A 340 -18.10 -15.95 -15.31
N ASN A 341 -17.37 -16.80 -14.60
CA ASN A 341 -15.96 -16.56 -14.29
C ASN A 341 -15.09 -16.80 -15.54
N LEU A 342 -14.21 -15.84 -15.82
CA LEU A 342 -13.27 -15.86 -16.92
C LEU A 342 -11.89 -16.30 -16.43
N ALA A 343 -11.33 -17.26 -17.15
CA ALA A 343 -9.95 -17.68 -17.12
C ALA A 343 -9.44 -17.65 -18.57
N ASP A 344 -9.12 -18.81 -19.15
CA ASP A 344 -8.55 -18.97 -20.49
C ASP A 344 -9.59 -19.22 -21.60
N GLN A 345 -10.90 -19.25 -21.28
CA GLN A 345 -11.93 -19.76 -22.22
C GLN A 345 -12.09 -18.90 -23.49
N LEU A 346 -11.61 -17.65 -23.47
CA LEU A 346 -11.67 -16.72 -24.60
C LEU A 346 -10.31 -16.52 -25.29
N ASP A 347 -9.24 -17.11 -24.75
CA ASP A 347 -7.89 -17.02 -25.29
C ASP A 347 -7.81 -17.64 -26.69
N GLY A 348 -6.94 -17.08 -27.53
CA GLY A 348 -6.78 -17.52 -28.92
C GLY A 348 -6.62 -16.36 -29.90
N PRO A 349 -6.90 -16.57 -31.20
CA PRO A 349 -6.81 -15.51 -32.21
C PRO A 349 -7.76 -14.34 -31.92
N LEU A 350 -7.35 -13.11 -32.24
CA LEU A 350 -8.24 -11.94 -32.22
C LEU A 350 -9.49 -12.16 -33.07
N ALA A 351 -9.31 -12.69 -34.27
CA ALA A 351 -10.40 -13.05 -35.16
C ALA A 351 -11.32 -14.10 -34.52
N GLY A 352 -12.63 -13.85 -34.58
CA GLY A 352 -13.66 -14.74 -34.03
C GLY A 352 -13.78 -14.65 -32.51
N PHE A 353 -13.22 -13.61 -31.88
CA PHE A 353 -13.43 -13.32 -30.46
C PHE A 353 -14.92 -13.17 -30.16
N GLY A 354 -15.67 -12.45 -31.01
CA GLY A 354 -17.10 -12.20 -30.82
C GLY A 354 -17.90 -13.49 -30.75
N SER A 355 -17.68 -14.40 -31.70
CA SER A 355 -18.33 -15.71 -31.73
C SER A 355 -18.02 -16.55 -30.49
N ARG A 356 -16.76 -16.60 -30.04
CA ARG A 356 -16.37 -17.31 -28.80
C ARG A 356 -17.04 -16.68 -27.57
N PHE A 357 -17.03 -15.35 -27.50
CA PHE A 357 -17.64 -14.58 -26.42
C PHE A 357 -19.13 -14.88 -26.30
N TRP A 358 -19.90 -14.71 -27.38
CA TRP A 358 -21.34 -14.96 -27.35
C TRP A 358 -21.71 -16.44 -27.19
N THR A 359 -20.86 -17.36 -27.66
CA THR A 359 -21.02 -18.80 -27.37
C THR A 359 -20.89 -19.08 -25.86
N LEU A 360 -19.95 -18.43 -25.19
CA LEU A 360 -19.82 -18.53 -23.73
C LEU A 360 -21.06 -17.94 -23.04
N ILE A 361 -21.48 -16.72 -23.40
CA ILE A 361 -22.65 -16.07 -22.79
C ILE A 361 -23.92 -16.92 -22.95
N THR A 362 -24.23 -17.37 -24.17
CA THR A 362 -25.46 -18.14 -24.45
C THR A 362 -25.44 -19.55 -23.85
N ARG A 363 -24.27 -20.09 -23.50
CA ARG A 363 -24.15 -21.36 -22.77
C ARG A 363 -24.64 -21.22 -21.32
N HIS A 364 -24.38 -20.06 -20.70
CA HIS A 364 -24.66 -19.83 -19.28
C HIS A 364 -25.94 -19.02 -19.02
N SER A 365 -26.23 -18.01 -19.85
CA SER A 365 -27.41 -17.15 -19.69
C SER A 365 -28.59 -17.62 -20.54
N SER A 366 -29.68 -17.99 -19.86
CA SER A 366 -30.92 -18.39 -20.53
C SER A 366 -31.59 -17.24 -21.30
N VAL A 367 -31.38 -15.99 -20.86
CA VAL A 367 -31.91 -14.78 -21.50
C VAL A 367 -31.26 -14.59 -22.87
N TRP A 368 -29.92 -14.55 -22.91
CA TRP A 368 -29.16 -14.43 -24.14
C TRP A 368 -29.32 -15.62 -25.07
N LYS A 369 -29.39 -16.85 -24.53
CA LYS A 369 -29.71 -18.05 -25.32
C LYS A 369 -31.05 -17.89 -26.05
N LYS A 370 -32.09 -17.43 -25.34
CA LYS A 370 -33.42 -17.19 -25.95
C LYS A 370 -33.38 -16.08 -26.99
N ALA A 371 -32.63 -15.00 -26.75
CA ALA A 371 -32.46 -13.91 -27.70
C ALA A 371 -31.89 -14.41 -29.04
N PHE A 372 -30.80 -15.19 -29.00
CA PHE A 372 -30.13 -15.71 -30.18
C PHE A 372 -30.97 -16.78 -30.90
N THR A 373 -31.57 -17.71 -30.15
CA THR A 373 -32.38 -18.80 -30.71
C THR A 373 -33.71 -18.34 -31.32
N LYS A 374 -34.36 -17.34 -30.71
CA LYS A 374 -35.60 -16.76 -31.24
C LYS A 374 -35.39 -15.59 -32.18
N LYS A 375 -34.14 -15.21 -32.46
CA LYS A 375 -33.77 -14.05 -33.29
C LYS A 375 -34.53 -12.77 -32.88
N ARG A 376 -34.55 -12.50 -31.57
CA ARG A 376 -35.22 -11.31 -31.01
C ARG A 376 -34.51 -10.07 -31.51
N GLN A 377 -35.23 -9.19 -32.20
CA GLN A 377 -34.65 -7.98 -32.77
C GLN A 377 -34.28 -6.99 -31.67
N ILE A 378 -33.06 -6.50 -31.74
CA ILE A 378 -32.50 -5.45 -30.91
C ILE A 378 -32.72 -4.13 -31.65
N VAL A 379 -33.33 -3.17 -30.97
CA VAL A 379 -33.59 -1.83 -31.51
C VAL A 379 -32.58 -0.80 -31.01
N ARG A 380 -31.93 -1.08 -29.87
CA ARG A 380 -30.92 -0.21 -29.27
C ARG A 380 -29.82 -1.02 -28.59
N VAL A 381 -28.58 -0.61 -28.77
CA VAL A 381 -27.41 -1.09 -28.02
C VAL A 381 -26.73 0.11 -27.36
N GLN A 382 -26.43 -0.02 -26.07
CA GLN A 382 -25.63 0.94 -25.33
C GLN A 382 -24.40 0.24 -24.77
N TYR A 383 -23.21 0.74 -25.09
CA TYR A 383 -21.97 0.27 -24.50
C TYR A 383 -21.29 1.39 -23.73
N SER A 384 -20.85 1.12 -22.51
CA SER A 384 -20.12 2.06 -21.66
C SER A 384 -18.84 1.40 -21.19
N ASP A 385 -17.67 1.98 -21.51
CA ASP A 385 -16.39 1.57 -20.94
C ASP A 385 -15.41 2.75 -20.94
N ARG A 386 -14.99 3.16 -19.73
CA ARG A 386 -14.02 4.26 -19.56
C ARG A 386 -12.63 3.93 -20.13
N TYR A 387 -12.35 2.65 -20.37
CA TYR A 387 -11.08 2.14 -20.86
C TYR A 387 -11.15 1.67 -22.31
N LEU A 388 -12.17 2.06 -23.09
CA LEU A 388 -12.14 1.93 -24.55
C LEU A 388 -11.30 3.07 -25.16
N HIS A 389 -9.98 2.92 -25.09
CA HIS A 389 -9.03 3.99 -25.46
C HIS A 389 -7.99 3.57 -26.50
N SER A 390 -7.86 2.27 -26.79
CA SER A 390 -6.82 1.74 -27.67
C SER A 390 -7.37 0.99 -28.90
N PRO A 391 -6.62 0.96 -30.02
CA PRO A 391 -6.95 0.17 -31.21
C PRO A 391 -7.31 -1.29 -30.91
N PHE A 392 -6.63 -1.90 -29.94
CA PHE A 392 -6.90 -3.26 -29.49
C PHE A 392 -8.30 -3.40 -28.87
N THR A 393 -8.66 -2.52 -27.93
CA THR A 393 -10.00 -2.57 -27.29
C THR A 393 -11.11 -2.26 -28.29
N ALA A 394 -10.86 -1.40 -29.28
CA ALA A 394 -11.80 -1.14 -30.37
C ALA A 394 -12.00 -2.39 -31.26
N ARG A 395 -10.94 -3.15 -31.57
CA ARG A 395 -11.08 -4.42 -32.28
C ARG A 395 -11.97 -5.40 -31.53
N LEU A 396 -11.77 -5.56 -30.22
CA LEU A 396 -12.59 -6.47 -29.41
C LEU A 396 -14.05 -6.04 -29.33
N LEU A 397 -14.30 -4.73 -29.24
CA LEU A 397 -15.65 -4.20 -29.27
C LEU A 397 -16.30 -4.47 -30.63
N GLY A 398 -15.56 -4.24 -31.73
CA GLY A 398 -16.00 -4.54 -33.08
C GLY A 398 -16.45 -5.99 -33.22
N GLU A 399 -15.59 -6.95 -32.86
CA GLU A 399 -15.90 -8.39 -32.83
C GLU A 399 -17.17 -8.70 -32.03
N LEU A 400 -17.32 -8.12 -30.84
CA LEU A 400 -18.48 -8.35 -29.97
C LEU A 400 -19.77 -7.85 -30.62
N LEU A 401 -19.76 -6.63 -31.17
CA LEU A 401 -20.95 -5.99 -31.74
C LEU A 401 -21.33 -6.59 -33.09
N THR A 402 -20.37 -6.82 -33.99
CA THR A 402 -20.67 -7.36 -35.32
C THR A 402 -21.17 -8.80 -35.26
N GLU A 403 -20.83 -9.58 -34.22
CA GLU A 403 -21.44 -10.89 -34.00
C GLU A 403 -22.96 -10.78 -33.77
N LEU A 404 -23.46 -9.73 -33.11
CA LEU A 404 -24.91 -9.52 -32.98
C LEU A 404 -25.58 -9.30 -34.35
N VAL A 405 -24.88 -8.62 -35.27
CA VAL A 405 -25.34 -8.41 -36.64
C VAL A 405 -25.26 -9.69 -37.46
N GLU A 406 -24.18 -10.45 -37.35
CA GLU A 406 -24.00 -11.79 -37.96
C GLU A 406 -25.12 -12.74 -37.52
N GLN A 407 -25.55 -12.64 -36.26
CA GLN A 407 -26.67 -13.40 -35.74
C GLN A 407 -28.03 -12.88 -36.21
N GLY A 408 -28.10 -11.80 -37.00
CA GLY A 408 -29.33 -11.27 -37.58
C GLY A 408 -30.29 -10.69 -36.54
N ILE A 409 -29.75 -10.12 -35.45
CA ILE A 409 -30.54 -9.58 -34.35
C ILE A 409 -30.31 -8.08 -34.10
N ALA A 410 -29.35 -7.43 -34.75
CA ALA A 410 -28.98 -6.03 -34.43
C ALA A 410 -28.61 -5.16 -35.63
N ASP A 411 -28.88 -5.58 -36.88
CA ASP A 411 -28.42 -4.87 -38.09
C ASP A 411 -28.90 -3.41 -38.17
N GLN A 412 -30.13 -3.13 -37.77
CA GLN A 412 -30.73 -1.79 -37.76
C GLN A 412 -30.70 -1.10 -36.38
N ALA A 413 -30.03 -1.68 -35.38
CA ALA A 413 -30.08 -1.16 -34.02
C ALA A 413 -29.37 0.19 -33.89
N ALA A 414 -29.94 1.12 -33.12
CA ALA A 414 -29.24 2.35 -32.75
C ALA A 414 -28.14 2.02 -31.72
N LEU A 415 -26.90 2.35 -32.03
CA LEU A 415 -25.73 2.09 -31.19
C LEU A 415 -25.26 3.37 -30.51
N GLN A 416 -25.15 3.34 -29.18
CA GLN A 416 -24.57 4.41 -28.38
C GLN A 416 -23.35 3.90 -27.61
N ILE A 417 -22.19 4.50 -27.86
CA ILE A 417 -20.93 4.18 -27.17
C ILE A 417 -20.55 5.34 -26.26
N ASN A 418 -20.37 5.08 -24.96
CA ASN A 418 -20.00 6.09 -23.97
C ASN A 418 -18.60 5.80 -23.42
N VAL A 419 -17.68 6.75 -23.59
CA VAL A 419 -16.27 6.59 -23.22
C VAL A 419 -15.75 7.79 -22.43
N LYS A 420 -14.67 7.57 -21.68
CA LYS A 420 -13.91 8.67 -21.07
C LYS A 420 -13.15 9.42 -22.18
N LYS A 421 -12.95 10.72 -21.99
CA LYS A 421 -11.93 11.49 -22.73
C LYS A 421 -10.54 10.87 -22.55
N LEU A 422 -9.77 10.86 -23.64
CA LEU A 422 -8.39 10.42 -23.71
C LEU A 422 -7.50 11.30 -22.80
N ASP A 423 -6.45 10.70 -22.27
CA ASP A 423 -5.44 11.38 -21.47
C ASP A 423 -4.13 11.43 -22.28
N PHE A 424 -3.68 12.64 -22.60
CA PHE A 424 -2.54 12.87 -23.49
C PHE A 424 -1.19 12.95 -22.75
N ASN A 425 -1.17 12.76 -21.42
CA ASN A 425 0.02 13.04 -20.60
C ASN A 425 1.10 11.93 -20.56
N THR A 426 0.99 10.87 -21.36
CA THR A 426 1.92 9.75 -21.32
C THR A 426 2.68 9.64 -22.65
N PRO A 427 4.03 9.58 -22.64
CA PRO A 427 4.78 9.18 -23.83
C PRO A 427 4.37 7.76 -24.19
N GLN A 428 3.71 7.59 -25.34
CA GLN A 428 3.25 6.28 -25.79
C GLN A 428 4.10 5.84 -26.98
N HIS A 429 4.51 4.58 -26.95
CA HIS A 429 5.14 3.93 -28.10
C HIS A 429 4.07 3.60 -29.16
N ASP A 430 4.47 3.35 -30.40
CA ASP A 430 3.57 2.93 -31.47
C ASP A 430 3.10 1.49 -31.25
N ALA A 431 2.05 1.30 -30.44
CA ALA A 431 1.53 -0.01 -30.13
C ALA A 431 0.00 -0.05 -30.00
N LEU A 432 -0.60 -1.18 -30.39
CA LEU A 432 -2.07 -1.41 -30.41
C LEU A 432 -2.77 -1.24 -29.07
N TYR A 433 -2.06 -1.42 -27.96
CA TYR A 433 -2.60 -1.30 -26.61
C TYR A 433 -2.47 0.13 -26.06
N ASN A 434 -1.74 0.99 -26.76
CA ASN A 434 -1.63 2.39 -26.38
C ASN A 434 -2.86 3.17 -26.80
N SER A 435 -3.08 4.30 -26.12
CA SER A 435 -4.22 5.15 -26.39
C SER A 435 -4.10 5.80 -27.77
N TRP A 436 -5.21 6.07 -28.42
CA TRP A 436 -5.19 7.03 -29.51
C TRP A 436 -4.64 8.39 -29.05
N GLN A 437 -3.97 9.08 -29.96
CA GLN A 437 -3.44 10.42 -29.74
C GLN A 437 -4.44 11.53 -30.11
N SER A 438 -5.57 11.17 -30.72
CA SER A 438 -6.61 12.07 -31.20
C SER A 438 -8.00 11.47 -30.90
N GLU A 439 -8.87 12.29 -30.31
CA GLU A 439 -10.28 11.94 -30.08
C GLU A 439 -11.03 11.74 -31.40
N ALA A 440 -10.74 12.61 -32.38
CA ALA A 440 -11.36 12.54 -33.70
C ALA A 440 -10.97 11.23 -34.41
N ASP A 441 -9.69 10.82 -34.31
CA ASP A 441 -9.22 9.59 -34.95
C ASP A 441 -9.81 8.36 -34.26
N ARG A 442 -9.86 8.34 -32.92
CA ARG A 442 -10.52 7.27 -32.15
C ARG A 442 -11.98 7.12 -32.59
N GLN A 443 -12.71 8.23 -32.63
CA GLN A 443 -14.12 8.22 -33.00
C GLN A 443 -14.30 7.74 -34.44
N ALA A 444 -13.58 8.34 -35.39
CA ALA A 444 -13.68 7.98 -36.79
C ALA A 444 -13.27 6.53 -37.05
N ALA A 445 -12.22 6.03 -36.38
CA ALA A 445 -11.77 4.65 -36.52
C ALA A 445 -12.81 3.64 -36.00
N ILE A 446 -13.37 3.87 -34.80
CA ILE A 446 -14.41 2.98 -34.23
C ILE A 446 -15.67 2.98 -35.11
N THR A 447 -16.12 4.16 -35.53
CA THR A 447 -17.29 4.30 -36.41
C THR A 447 -17.08 3.59 -37.73
N MET A 448 -15.97 3.88 -38.43
CA MET A 448 -15.64 3.26 -39.72
C MET A 448 -15.46 1.73 -39.62
N LEU A 449 -14.83 1.23 -38.54
CA LEU A 449 -14.66 -0.21 -38.30
C LEU A 449 -16.01 -0.96 -38.28
N LEU A 450 -17.05 -0.34 -37.71
CA LEU A 450 -18.39 -0.90 -37.55
C LEU A 450 -19.28 -0.65 -38.78
N GLU A 451 -19.36 0.60 -39.25
CA GLU A 451 -20.21 1.00 -40.38
C GLU A 451 -19.78 0.34 -41.69
N GLU A 452 -18.47 0.22 -41.94
CA GLU A 452 -17.97 -0.39 -43.18
C GLU A 452 -17.76 -1.91 -43.07
N GLY A 453 -17.98 -2.51 -41.89
CA GLY A 453 -17.93 -3.96 -41.70
C GLY A 453 -16.53 -4.56 -41.85
N TYR A 454 -15.51 -3.94 -41.26
CA TYR A 454 -14.12 -4.39 -41.39
C TYR A 454 -13.82 -5.68 -40.62
N VAL A 455 -14.58 -5.96 -39.56
CA VAL A 455 -14.34 -7.11 -38.64
C VAL A 455 -15.50 -8.13 -38.65
N GLY A 456 -16.56 -7.84 -39.39
CA GLY A 456 -17.79 -8.63 -39.49
C GLY A 456 -18.82 -7.87 -40.34
N PRO A 457 -20.11 -8.25 -40.33
CA PRO A 457 -21.13 -7.53 -41.08
C PRO A 457 -21.20 -6.05 -40.69
N SER A 458 -21.48 -5.20 -41.69
CA SER A 458 -21.67 -3.77 -41.51
C SER A 458 -22.85 -3.46 -40.60
N TRP A 459 -22.64 -2.54 -39.66
CA TRP A 459 -23.68 -1.97 -38.81
C TRP A 459 -24.46 -0.90 -39.58
N GLN A 460 -25.75 -1.13 -39.84
CA GLN A 460 -26.57 -0.26 -40.69
C GLN A 460 -27.36 0.79 -39.89
N GLY A 461 -27.55 0.57 -38.58
CA GLY A 461 -28.17 1.55 -37.69
C GLY A 461 -27.27 2.75 -37.36
N SER A 462 -27.82 3.77 -36.69
CA SER A 462 -27.05 4.96 -36.29
C SER A 462 -26.00 4.62 -35.23
N ILE A 463 -24.79 5.19 -35.34
CA ILE A 463 -23.71 5.05 -34.34
C ILE A 463 -23.38 6.41 -33.72
N ASP A 464 -23.62 6.54 -32.42
CA ASP A 464 -23.29 7.73 -31.63
C ASP A 464 -22.21 7.42 -30.60
N LEU A 465 -21.05 8.07 -30.70
CA LEU A 465 -19.97 7.96 -29.72
C LEU A 465 -19.88 9.24 -28.89
N ASN A 466 -20.09 9.12 -27.58
CA ASN A 466 -20.06 10.22 -26.62
C ASN A 466 -18.82 10.12 -25.72
N SER A 467 -18.03 11.19 -25.65
CA SER A 467 -16.90 11.30 -24.73
C SER A 467 -17.22 12.27 -23.57
N GLY A 468 -17.03 11.81 -22.33
CA GLY A 468 -17.35 12.59 -21.13
C GLY A 468 -16.29 12.52 -20.04
N ASP A 469 -16.40 13.40 -19.04
CA ASP A 469 -15.52 13.41 -17.86
C ASP A 469 -15.96 12.34 -16.83
N LYS A 470 -15.14 12.11 -15.79
CA LYS A 470 -15.32 11.04 -14.78
C LYS A 470 -16.70 11.03 -14.08
N SER A 471 -17.42 12.16 -14.07
CA SER A 471 -18.75 12.31 -13.47
C SER A 471 -19.91 12.08 -14.45
N ALA A 472 -19.67 12.19 -15.76
CA ALA A 472 -20.71 12.11 -16.80
C ALA A 472 -20.81 10.72 -17.46
N THR A 473 -19.74 9.93 -17.41
CA THR A 473 -19.73 8.53 -17.86
C THR A 473 -20.03 7.63 -16.67
N GLY A 474 -21.02 6.74 -16.76
CA GLY A 474 -21.32 5.77 -15.70
C GLY A 474 -20.08 4.98 -15.26
N HIS A 475 -20.10 4.43 -14.04
CA HIS A 475 -18.98 3.62 -13.53
C HIS A 475 -18.91 2.22 -14.19
N GLY A 476 -19.99 1.77 -14.84
CA GLY A 476 -20.11 0.42 -15.40
C GLY A 476 -19.37 0.24 -16.72
N ARG A 477 -18.61 -0.86 -16.81
CA ARG A 477 -18.17 -1.51 -18.05
C ARG A 477 -19.31 -2.41 -18.51
N GLU A 478 -20.25 -1.84 -19.23
CA GLU A 478 -21.58 -2.42 -19.41
C GLU A 478 -22.01 -2.38 -20.87
N LEU A 479 -22.65 -3.45 -21.32
CA LEU A 479 -23.40 -3.51 -22.56
C LEU A 479 -24.88 -3.73 -22.22
N VAL A 480 -25.75 -2.82 -22.60
CA VAL A 480 -27.21 -2.93 -22.46
C VAL A 480 -27.82 -3.01 -23.84
N VAL A 481 -28.77 -3.93 -24.04
CA VAL A 481 -29.56 -4.04 -25.26
C VAL A 481 -31.03 -3.90 -24.95
N THR A 482 -31.76 -3.20 -25.80
CA THR A 482 -33.22 -3.09 -25.76
C THR A 482 -33.79 -3.83 -26.96
N PHE A 483 -34.70 -4.78 -26.72
CA PHE A 483 -35.41 -5.53 -27.76
C PHE A 483 -36.65 -4.78 -28.26
N GLU A 484 -37.21 -5.16 -29.41
CA GLU A 484 -38.42 -4.51 -29.97
C GLU A 484 -39.62 -4.53 -29.02
N ASP A 485 -39.70 -5.56 -28.16
CA ASP A 485 -40.76 -5.72 -27.17
C ASP A 485 -40.59 -4.83 -25.92
N GLY A 486 -39.55 -3.99 -25.91
CA GLY A 486 -39.23 -3.06 -24.84
C GLY A 486 -38.50 -3.68 -23.65
N SER A 487 -38.27 -5.00 -23.65
CA SER A 487 -37.44 -5.63 -22.62
C SER A 487 -35.95 -5.38 -22.84
N GLU A 488 -35.17 -5.49 -21.78
CA GLU A 488 -33.72 -5.26 -21.80
C GLU A 488 -32.95 -6.51 -21.38
N ALA A 489 -31.75 -6.66 -21.92
CA ALA A 489 -30.73 -7.58 -21.43
C ALA A 489 -29.40 -6.82 -21.29
N TYR A 490 -28.53 -7.31 -20.41
CA TYR A 490 -27.28 -6.62 -20.15
C TYR A 490 -26.10 -7.57 -19.88
N LEU A 491 -24.90 -7.05 -20.09
CA LEU A 491 -23.64 -7.66 -19.71
C LEU A 491 -22.81 -6.65 -18.90
N LEU A 492 -22.41 -7.01 -17.69
CA LEU A 492 -21.42 -6.27 -16.90
C LEU A 492 -20.09 -7.02 -16.97
N LEU A 493 -19.04 -6.34 -17.42
CA LEU A 493 -17.68 -6.86 -17.56
C LEU A 493 -16.84 -6.33 -16.39
N ASP A 494 -16.42 -7.18 -15.45
CA ASP A 494 -15.69 -6.72 -14.25
C ASP A 494 -14.46 -5.86 -14.62
N MET A 495 -13.59 -6.40 -15.48
CA MET A 495 -12.38 -5.72 -15.96
C MET A 495 -12.52 -5.06 -17.34
N GLY A 496 -13.68 -5.17 -17.99
CA GLY A 496 -13.93 -4.62 -19.32
C GLY A 496 -13.17 -5.35 -20.42
N LEU A 497 -13.10 -4.75 -21.62
CA LEU A 497 -12.35 -5.35 -22.73
C LEU A 497 -10.83 -5.23 -22.58
N GLY A 498 -10.35 -4.41 -21.64
CA GLY A 498 -8.94 -4.28 -21.28
C GLY A 498 -8.38 -5.43 -20.43
N TYR A 499 -9.20 -6.43 -20.06
CA TYR A 499 -8.73 -7.61 -19.32
C TYR A 499 -7.68 -8.41 -20.11
N TRP A 500 -7.92 -8.55 -21.41
CA TRP A 500 -7.10 -9.36 -22.29
C TRP A 500 -5.85 -8.62 -22.78
N ARG A 501 -4.78 -9.38 -22.99
CA ARG A 501 -3.52 -8.88 -23.54
C ARG A 501 -3.28 -9.43 -24.93
N CYS A 502 -2.53 -8.65 -25.71
CA CYS A 502 -2.02 -9.05 -27.01
C CYS A 502 -0.67 -9.75 -26.83
N GLN A 503 -0.56 -11.00 -27.29
CA GLN A 503 0.71 -11.71 -27.43
C GLN A 503 1.12 -11.72 -28.92
N GLY A 504 2.32 -11.21 -29.21
CA GLY A 504 2.88 -11.15 -30.56
C GLY A 504 3.15 -9.73 -31.05
N ALA A 505 3.10 -9.52 -32.38
CA ALA A 505 3.31 -8.21 -33.00
C ALA A 505 2.28 -7.21 -32.47
N SER A 506 2.76 -6.07 -31.99
CA SER A 506 1.92 -5.03 -31.39
C SER A 506 2.13 -3.66 -31.99
N TYR A 507 3.07 -3.48 -32.92
CA TYR A 507 3.35 -2.19 -33.55
C TYR A 507 2.10 -1.61 -34.21
N PHE A 508 1.84 -0.33 -33.94
CA PHE A 508 0.73 0.41 -34.53
C PHE A 508 1.11 1.87 -34.70
N ASP A 509 1.18 2.31 -35.96
CA ASP A 509 1.52 3.68 -36.34
C ASP A 509 0.27 4.57 -36.28
N PHE A 510 0.22 5.47 -35.28
CA PHE A 510 -0.90 6.38 -35.06
C PHE A 510 -0.92 7.57 -36.03
N ASP A 511 0.16 7.82 -36.77
CA ASP A 511 0.24 8.93 -37.73
C ASP A 511 -0.36 8.55 -39.10
N GLN A 512 -0.74 7.28 -39.29
CA GLN A 512 -1.43 6.82 -40.50
C GLN A 512 -2.82 7.45 -40.62
N PRO A 513 -3.33 7.69 -41.85
CA PRO A 513 -4.72 8.10 -42.05
C PRO A 513 -5.70 7.11 -41.42
N VAL A 514 -6.84 7.61 -40.91
CA VAL A 514 -7.86 6.78 -40.21
C VAL A 514 -8.26 5.52 -40.98
N ALA A 515 -8.51 5.62 -42.29
CA ALA A 515 -8.85 4.45 -43.11
C ALA A 515 -7.76 3.36 -43.07
N ARG A 516 -6.48 3.77 -43.10
CA ARG A 516 -5.36 2.84 -42.99
C ARG A 516 -5.23 2.28 -41.57
N GLN A 517 -5.48 3.08 -40.54
CA GLN A 517 -5.55 2.60 -39.16
C GLN A 517 -6.61 1.51 -39.01
N VAL A 518 -7.82 1.70 -39.57
CA VAL A 518 -8.91 0.73 -39.52
C VAL A 518 -8.54 -0.58 -40.23
N GLU A 519 -7.93 -0.51 -41.40
CA GLU A 519 -7.40 -1.70 -42.11
C GLU A 519 -6.37 -2.47 -41.24
N LEU A 520 -5.47 -1.77 -40.55
CA LEU A 520 -4.47 -2.38 -39.69
C LEU A 520 -5.13 -3.04 -38.45
N ILE A 521 -6.11 -2.38 -37.82
CA ILE A 521 -6.90 -2.94 -36.71
C ILE A 521 -7.65 -4.20 -37.17
N ALA A 522 -8.21 -4.17 -38.39
CA ALA A 522 -8.98 -5.25 -38.98
C ALA A 522 -8.11 -6.45 -39.40
N ALA A 523 -6.92 -6.21 -39.93
CA ALA A 523 -6.03 -7.25 -40.41
C ALA A 523 -5.13 -7.85 -39.32
N HIS A 524 -5.16 -7.31 -38.09
CA HIS A 524 -4.20 -7.69 -37.07
C HIS A 524 -4.32 -9.14 -36.60
N THR A 525 -3.20 -9.85 -36.55
CA THR A 525 -3.15 -11.31 -36.31
C THR A 525 -2.72 -11.70 -34.90
N ALA A 526 -2.72 -10.75 -33.97
CA ALA A 526 -2.32 -11.02 -32.59
C ALA A 526 -3.19 -12.07 -31.92
N LYS A 527 -2.59 -12.72 -30.92
CA LYS A 527 -3.31 -13.61 -30.00
C LYS A 527 -3.75 -12.84 -28.78
N LEU A 528 -4.98 -13.10 -28.37
CA LEU A 528 -5.60 -12.68 -27.14
C LEU A 528 -5.27 -13.71 -26.05
N VAL A 529 -4.72 -13.24 -24.93
CA VAL A 529 -4.42 -14.08 -23.76
C VAL A 529 -4.89 -13.40 -22.48
N SER A 530 -5.42 -14.20 -21.55
CA SER A 530 -5.76 -13.79 -20.20
C SER A 530 -4.48 -13.50 -19.37
N PRO A 531 -4.54 -12.67 -18.31
CA PRO A 531 -3.36 -12.39 -17.49
C PRO A 531 -2.89 -13.61 -16.69
N GLU A 532 -1.61 -13.99 -16.82
CA GLU A 532 -0.98 -15.09 -16.05
C GLU A 532 -0.87 -14.83 -14.53
N SER A 533 -1.30 -13.66 -14.04
CA SER A 533 -1.15 -13.24 -12.64
C SER A 533 -2.10 -13.94 -11.66
N GLY A 534 -2.90 -14.91 -12.10
CA GLY A 534 -3.96 -15.53 -11.29
C GLY A 534 -5.10 -14.58 -10.95
N LEU A 535 -5.24 -13.46 -11.69
CA LEU A 535 -6.36 -12.54 -11.55
C LEU A 535 -7.56 -13.10 -12.32
N GLU A 536 -8.53 -13.62 -11.58
CA GLU A 536 -9.82 -14.05 -12.12
C GLU A 536 -10.69 -12.82 -12.41
N SER A 537 -11.23 -12.73 -13.62
CA SER A 537 -12.24 -11.74 -14.01
C SER A 537 -13.58 -12.45 -14.18
N TYR A 538 -14.68 -11.72 -14.31
CA TYR A 538 -15.98 -12.33 -14.55
C TYR A 538 -16.91 -11.43 -15.36
N ILE A 539 -17.97 -12.04 -15.89
CA ILE A 539 -19.06 -11.37 -16.59
C ILE A 539 -20.36 -11.64 -15.82
N ILE A 540 -21.18 -10.63 -15.58
CA ILE A 540 -22.58 -10.82 -15.18
C ILE A 540 -23.44 -10.65 -16.42
N ALA A 541 -24.22 -11.67 -16.78
CA ALA A 541 -25.12 -11.65 -17.91
C ALA A 541 -26.57 -11.76 -17.44
N GLY A 542 -27.37 -10.71 -17.67
CA GLY A 542 -28.77 -10.59 -17.23
C GLY A 542 -29.75 -10.42 -18.36
#